data_AF-T1DBZ4-F1
#
_entry.id   AF-T1DBZ4-F1
#
_cell.length_a   1.000
_cell.length_b   1.000
_cell.length_c   1.000
_cell.angle_alpha   90.00
_cell.angle_beta   90.00
_cell.angle_gamma   90.00
#
_symmetry.space_group_name_H-M   'P 1'
#
loop_
_entity.id
_entity.type
_entity.pdbx_description
1 polymer ?
#
loop_
_entity_poly.entity_id
_entity_poly.type
_entity_poly.pdbx_seq_one_letter_code
_entity_poly.pdbx_strand_id
1 'polypeptide(L)'
;MQLAEVYLAYSLARSSAVDAPRLLMLDNSLSGILGNSSFSPVNTRIHDASFNGESLTLADMHVALAHPFNRALDVPSTKKFQPHHRLIAEAVWHGKSKIAATACPGFPRASFDAAARYLSKPGIDAGTWDSAAGTFTFRVDPRASWTKSIRVFEQVCESLFRDKSPTGLLHSVAGDDSRLEYFTVRDLAFLIGVGIRALIETSWERRTLLVGVVKDSASRFFYRNFLGSILVVKGQDPARHLSVPLSDRSIVELLPNTSHELHAPWGTVEFDSCFMTLHPERPDPKQPWVVKGYNHQSLGETTRPERIFLRSLVQFLLTEEGVASHALFLDRLAYPDWDDKDSGKLNLSTGQFGTISPFFFDSGTPNRLQQLSLYLLSILVRNHFPEALGYPDPLHQADWGAKSMKRRVTGLLESSDIAFRANPLYKTFRSIRESFGR
;
A
#
# COMPACT_ATOMS: atom_id res chain seq x y z
N MET A 1 -15.43 4.21 1.75
CA MET A 1 -15.27 3.91 0.31
C MET A 1 -14.04 3.06 0.08
N GLN A 2 -12.84 3.53 0.42
CA GLN A 2 -11.60 2.77 0.24
C GLN A 2 -11.63 1.33 0.80
N LEU A 3 -12.17 1.09 2.00
CA LEU A 3 -12.35 -0.27 2.53
C LEU A 3 -13.20 -1.17 1.61
N ALA A 4 -14.27 -0.62 1.03
CA ALA A 4 -15.13 -1.35 0.09
C ALA A 4 -14.42 -1.65 -1.24
N GLU A 5 -13.67 -0.68 -1.77
CA GLU A 5 -12.88 -0.85 -3.01
C GLU A 5 -11.83 -1.96 -2.84
N VAL A 6 -11.07 -1.92 -1.75
CA VAL A 6 -10.08 -2.96 -1.43
C VAL A 6 -10.75 -4.31 -1.22
N TYR A 7 -11.85 -4.36 -0.48
CA TYR A 7 -12.58 -5.61 -0.25
C TYR A 7 -13.14 -6.21 -1.53
N LEU A 8 -13.77 -5.40 -2.39
CA LEU A 8 -14.31 -5.88 -3.65
C LEU A 8 -13.21 -6.37 -4.58
N ALA A 9 -12.10 -5.63 -4.70
CA ALA A 9 -10.95 -6.04 -5.49
C ALA A 9 -10.35 -7.37 -4.98
N TYR A 10 -10.19 -7.50 -3.66
CA TYR A 10 -9.72 -8.75 -3.03
C TYR A 10 -10.69 -9.91 -3.28
N SER A 11 -11.99 -9.71 -3.09
CA SER A 11 -13.01 -10.73 -3.29
C SER A 11 -13.06 -11.20 -4.75
N LEU A 12 -12.93 -10.29 -5.72
CA LEU A 12 -12.82 -10.61 -7.14
C LEU A 12 -11.53 -11.35 -7.48
N ALA A 13 -10.39 -10.95 -6.91
CA ALA A 13 -9.11 -11.63 -7.13
C ALA A 13 -9.12 -13.07 -6.57
N ARG A 14 -9.87 -13.31 -5.50
CA ARG A 14 -10.04 -14.63 -4.85
C ARG A 14 -11.15 -15.48 -5.46
N SER A 15 -11.88 -14.98 -6.46
CA SER A 15 -12.99 -15.72 -7.07
C SER A 15 -12.51 -17.02 -7.74
N SER A 16 -13.46 -17.85 -8.20
CA SER A 16 -13.15 -19.14 -8.81
C SER A 16 -12.15 -18.97 -9.97
N ALA A 17 -11.36 -19.99 -10.31
CA ALA A 17 -10.37 -19.88 -11.39
C ALA A 17 -10.99 -19.55 -12.77
N VAL A 18 -12.28 -19.79 -12.94
CA VAL A 18 -13.06 -19.43 -14.14
C VAL A 18 -13.43 -17.95 -14.13
N ASP A 19 -13.72 -17.39 -12.95
CA ASP A 19 -14.19 -16.02 -12.78
C ASP A 19 -13.07 -15.03 -12.41
N ALA A 20 -11.88 -15.52 -12.06
CA ALA A 20 -10.78 -14.71 -11.60
C ALA A 20 -10.24 -13.82 -12.74
N PRO A 21 -10.18 -12.49 -12.55
CA PRO A 21 -9.75 -11.59 -13.60
C PRO A 21 -8.25 -11.73 -13.86
N ARG A 22 -7.85 -11.53 -15.12
CA ARG A 22 -6.44 -11.41 -15.53
C ARG A 22 -5.89 -9.99 -15.39
N LEU A 23 -6.78 -8.99 -15.42
CA LEU A 23 -6.49 -7.58 -15.19
C LEU A 23 -7.49 -7.06 -14.16
N LEU A 24 -7.00 -6.46 -13.10
CA LEU A 24 -7.79 -5.80 -12.08
C LEU A 24 -7.33 -4.35 -11.96
N MET A 25 -8.27 -3.42 -12.10
CA MET A 25 -7.98 -1.98 -12.09
C MET A 25 -8.69 -1.29 -10.92
N LEU A 26 -8.02 -0.32 -10.28
CA LEU A 26 -8.61 0.54 -9.26
C LEU A 26 -8.40 2.01 -9.62
N ASP A 27 -9.41 2.85 -9.39
CA ASP A 27 -9.31 4.33 -9.47
C ASP A 27 -8.66 4.89 -8.19
N ASN A 28 -7.46 4.41 -7.87
CA ASN A 28 -6.73 4.78 -6.66
C ASN A 28 -5.22 4.48 -6.78
N SER A 29 -4.41 5.12 -5.93
CA SER A 29 -2.98 4.81 -5.83
C SER A 29 -2.78 3.63 -4.89
N LEU A 30 -2.44 2.45 -5.43
CA LEU A 30 -2.18 1.25 -4.64
C LEU A 30 -1.03 1.42 -3.65
N SER A 31 0.09 1.99 -4.11
CA SER A 31 1.21 2.35 -3.24
C SER A 31 0.81 3.40 -2.20
N GLY A 32 -0.09 4.33 -2.55
CA GLY A 32 -0.70 5.29 -1.63
C GLY A 32 -1.50 4.61 -0.52
N ILE A 33 -2.40 3.69 -0.87
CA ILE A 33 -3.20 2.89 0.06
C ILE A 33 -2.30 2.09 1.01
N LEU A 34 -1.30 1.39 0.47
CA LEU A 34 -0.37 0.61 1.29
C LEU A 34 0.44 1.52 2.24
N GLY A 35 0.91 2.67 1.75
CA GLY A 35 1.65 3.65 2.56
C GLY A 35 0.82 4.22 3.70
N ASN A 36 -0.43 4.62 3.43
CA ASN A 36 -1.31 5.24 4.43
C ASN A 36 -1.82 4.23 5.49
N SER A 37 -1.80 2.94 5.18
CA SER A 37 -2.16 1.86 6.11
C SER A 37 -0.95 1.25 6.84
N SER A 38 0.25 1.77 6.62
CA SER A 38 1.48 1.31 7.26
C SER A 38 1.85 2.22 8.43
N PHE A 39 1.28 1.94 9.61
CA PHE A 39 1.49 2.72 10.83
C PHE A 39 1.66 1.81 12.05
N SER A 40 2.14 2.37 13.17
CA SER A 40 2.27 1.61 14.42
C SER A 40 0.89 1.18 14.94
N PRO A 41 0.64 -0.12 15.17
CA PRO A 41 -0.68 -0.62 15.56
C PRO A 41 -1.10 -0.21 16.99
N VAL A 42 -0.19 0.34 17.79
CA VAL A 42 -0.41 0.72 19.20
C VAL A 42 -1.59 1.69 19.40
N ASN A 43 -1.92 2.51 18.39
CA ASN A 43 -3.02 3.49 18.47
C ASN A 43 -4.33 2.98 17.86
N THR A 44 -4.44 1.69 17.57
CA THR A 44 -5.71 1.05 17.17
C THR A 44 -6.43 0.56 18.43
N ARG A 45 -7.75 0.37 18.36
CA ARG A 45 -8.55 -0.30 19.39
C ARG A 45 -8.99 -1.70 18.98
N ILE A 46 -8.68 -2.09 17.74
CA ILE A 46 -9.02 -3.41 17.20
C ILE A 46 -8.39 -4.58 17.97
N HIS A 47 -7.34 -4.33 18.76
CA HIS A 47 -6.73 -5.36 19.61
C HIS A 47 -7.53 -5.66 20.88
N ASP A 48 -8.41 -4.74 21.29
CA ASP A 48 -9.36 -4.92 22.38
C ASP A 48 -10.72 -5.43 21.88
N ALA A 49 -10.81 -5.83 20.60
CA ALA A 49 -12.05 -6.26 19.97
C ALA A 49 -12.18 -7.78 19.90
N SER A 50 -13.41 -8.27 19.93
CA SER A 50 -13.78 -9.66 19.66
C SER A 50 -14.59 -9.77 18.37
N PHE A 51 -14.26 -10.77 17.55
CA PHE A 51 -14.82 -11.05 16.23
C PHE A 51 -15.23 -12.53 16.19
N ASN A 52 -16.48 -12.82 16.57
CA ASN A 52 -16.99 -14.20 16.65
C ASN A 52 -16.06 -15.17 17.43
N GLY A 53 -15.47 -14.69 18.53
CA GLY A 53 -14.53 -15.46 19.35
C GLY A 53 -13.05 -15.35 18.94
N GLU A 54 -12.72 -14.62 17.87
CA GLU A 54 -11.34 -14.25 17.53
C GLU A 54 -11.00 -12.83 18.05
N SER A 55 -9.80 -12.63 18.58
CA SER A 55 -9.28 -11.30 18.96
C SER A 55 -7.89 -11.10 18.39
N LEU A 56 -7.54 -9.91 17.91
CA LEU A 56 -6.20 -9.65 17.35
C LEU A 56 -5.25 -9.16 18.46
N THR A 57 -4.13 -9.83 18.64
CA THR A 57 -3.08 -9.31 19.54
C THR A 57 -2.22 -8.28 18.82
N LEU A 58 -1.46 -7.45 19.55
CA LEU A 58 -0.48 -6.56 18.94
C LEU A 58 0.59 -7.34 18.13
N ALA A 59 0.93 -8.56 18.55
CA ALA A 59 1.77 -9.46 17.76
C ALA A 59 1.12 -9.82 16.41
N ASP A 60 -0.16 -10.20 16.40
CA ASP A 60 -0.91 -10.51 15.18
C ASP A 60 -0.92 -9.30 14.23
N MET A 61 -1.10 -8.10 14.79
CA MET A 61 -1.09 -6.86 14.02
C MET A 61 0.28 -6.54 13.41
N HIS A 62 1.37 -6.75 14.15
CA HIS A 62 2.73 -6.59 13.61
C HIS A 62 3.04 -7.61 12.51
N VAL A 63 2.54 -8.84 12.63
CA VAL A 63 2.60 -9.82 11.54
C VAL A 63 1.84 -9.31 10.34
N ALA A 64 0.58 -8.90 10.50
CA ALA A 64 -0.25 -8.38 9.41
C ALA A 64 0.39 -7.19 8.68
N LEU A 65 1.04 -6.27 9.41
CA LEU A 65 1.69 -5.10 8.82
C LEU A 65 2.99 -5.42 8.07
N ALA A 66 3.65 -6.54 8.41
CA ALA A 66 4.87 -6.99 7.75
C ALA A 66 4.61 -7.48 6.33
N HIS A 67 3.45 -8.09 6.08
CA HIS A 67 3.00 -8.48 4.74
C HIS A 67 2.97 -7.25 3.80
N PRO A 68 3.04 -7.44 2.47
CA PRO A 68 3.05 -8.71 1.74
C PRO A 68 4.45 -9.32 1.64
N PHE A 69 4.54 -10.63 1.40
CA PHE A 69 5.81 -11.35 1.29
C PHE A 69 6.03 -11.95 -0.10
N ASN A 70 7.19 -11.66 -0.71
CA ASN A 70 7.63 -12.29 -1.94
C ASN A 70 9.15 -12.47 -1.93
N ARG A 71 9.59 -13.74 -1.83
CA ARG A 71 11.01 -14.06 -1.73
C ARG A 71 11.79 -13.76 -3.01
N ALA A 72 11.18 -13.94 -4.18
CA ALA A 72 11.84 -13.68 -5.47
C ALA A 72 12.10 -12.18 -5.69
N LEU A 73 11.16 -11.33 -5.25
CA LEU A 73 11.31 -9.88 -5.28
C LEU A 73 12.13 -9.32 -4.10
N ASP A 74 12.53 -10.16 -3.14
CA ASP A 74 13.16 -9.75 -1.87
C ASP A 74 12.28 -8.75 -1.09
N VAL A 75 10.98 -9.03 -0.99
CA VAL A 75 10.00 -8.24 -0.25
C VAL A 75 9.56 -9.01 0.99
N PRO A 76 9.83 -8.51 2.22
CA PRO A 76 10.55 -7.29 2.56
C PRO A 76 12.06 -7.47 2.40
N SER A 77 12.76 -6.40 2.04
CA SER A 77 14.22 -6.41 1.88
C SER A 77 14.97 -6.37 3.21
N THR A 78 16.29 -6.53 3.18
CA THR A 78 17.15 -6.57 4.37
C THR A 78 17.65 -5.21 4.85
N LYS A 79 17.04 -4.12 4.35
CA LYS A 79 17.34 -2.75 4.78
C LYS A 79 17.09 -2.56 6.28
N LYS A 80 17.69 -1.53 6.87
CA LYS A 80 17.57 -1.21 8.31
C LYS A 80 16.21 -0.60 8.68
N PHE A 81 15.37 -0.26 7.70
CA PHE A 81 14.02 0.23 7.95
C PHE A 81 13.07 -0.92 8.27
N GLN A 82 12.50 -0.92 9.48
CA GLN A 82 11.57 -1.95 9.97
C GLN A 82 12.11 -3.40 9.81
N PRO A 83 13.28 -3.72 10.37
CA PRO A 83 13.93 -5.02 10.14
C PRO A 83 13.11 -6.21 10.68
N HIS A 84 12.17 -5.96 11.60
CA HIS A 84 11.25 -6.97 12.10
C HIS A 84 10.30 -7.51 11.03
N HIS A 85 9.97 -6.73 9.98
CA HIS A 85 9.20 -7.25 8.85
C HIS A 85 9.96 -8.37 8.14
N ARG A 86 11.28 -8.21 7.92
CA ARG A 86 12.12 -9.25 7.34
C ARG A 86 12.19 -10.49 8.22
N LEU A 87 12.36 -10.33 9.54
CA LEU A 87 12.39 -11.48 10.47
C LEU A 87 11.10 -12.30 10.44
N ILE A 88 9.94 -11.64 10.36
CA ILE A 88 8.64 -12.31 10.20
C ILE A 88 8.56 -13.06 8.86
N ALA A 89 8.99 -12.42 7.76
CA ALA A 89 9.02 -13.04 6.44
C ALA A 89 9.91 -14.30 6.39
N GLU A 90 11.09 -14.26 7.02
CA GLU A 90 11.98 -15.43 7.13
C GLU A 90 11.29 -16.61 7.84
N ALA A 91 10.54 -16.33 8.92
CA ALA A 91 9.77 -17.38 9.60
C ALA A 91 8.73 -18.04 8.69
N VAL A 92 8.03 -17.23 7.88
CA VAL A 92 7.04 -17.71 6.91
C VAL A 92 7.69 -18.51 5.80
N TRP A 93 8.77 -18.02 5.18
CA TRP A 93 9.45 -18.71 4.08
C TRP A 93 10.10 -20.02 4.49
N HIS A 94 10.62 -20.10 5.72
CA HIS A 94 11.16 -21.34 6.26
C HIS A 94 10.07 -22.27 6.81
N GLY A 95 8.85 -21.78 7.02
CA GLY A 95 7.75 -22.52 7.64
C GLY A 95 8.05 -22.93 9.09
N LYS A 96 8.82 -22.12 9.82
CA LYS A 96 9.32 -22.43 11.17
C LYS A 96 9.07 -21.26 12.12
N SER A 97 8.59 -21.56 13.32
CA SER A 97 8.44 -20.56 14.39
C SER A 97 9.76 -20.18 15.05
N LYS A 98 10.81 -21.00 14.94
CA LYS A 98 12.16 -20.70 15.45
C LYS A 98 13.10 -20.41 14.29
N ILE A 99 13.69 -19.22 14.30
CA ILE A 99 14.59 -18.74 13.25
C ILE A 99 15.93 -18.34 13.85
N ALA A 100 17.01 -18.82 13.23
CA ALA A 100 18.38 -18.48 13.59
C ALA A 100 18.94 -17.46 12.60
N ALA A 101 19.70 -16.47 13.09
CA ALA A 101 20.32 -15.47 12.22
C ALA A 101 21.24 -16.09 11.15
N THR A 102 21.88 -17.22 11.45
CA THR A 102 22.74 -17.97 10.50
C THR A 102 21.96 -18.64 9.37
N ALA A 103 20.64 -18.84 9.54
CA ALA A 103 19.78 -19.45 8.53
C ALA A 103 19.22 -18.43 7.52
N CYS A 104 19.42 -17.12 7.75
CA CYS A 104 18.88 -16.03 6.94
C CYS A 104 19.99 -15.34 6.12
N PRO A 105 20.38 -15.89 4.95
CA PRO A 105 21.45 -15.31 4.14
C PRO A 105 21.08 -13.89 3.68
N GLY A 106 22.04 -12.97 3.77
CA GLY A 106 21.86 -11.57 3.36
C GLY A 106 21.13 -10.68 4.38
N PHE A 107 20.63 -11.23 5.50
CA PHE A 107 20.05 -10.46 6.59
C PHE A 107 21.11 -10.18 7.68
N PRO A 108 21.63 -8.94 7.81
CA PRO A 108 22.75 -8.66 8.70
C PRO A 108 22.41 -8.96 10.17
N ARG A 109 23.35 -9.56 10.91
CA ARG A 109 23.15 -9.93 12.33
C ARG A 109 22.68 -8.77 13.20
N ALA A 110 23.25 -7.57 13.00
CA ALA A 110 22.82 -6.39 13.74
C ALA A 110 21.35 -6.02 13.49
N SER A 111 20.87 -6.14 12.24
CA SER A 111 19.47 -5.91 11.88
C SER A 111 18.56 -7.01 12.42
N PHE A 112 19.01 -8.27 12.38
CA PHE A 112 18.31 -9.40 12.98
C PHE A 112 18.11 -9.18 14.48
N ASP A 113 19.17 -8.84 15.21
CA ASP A 113 19.10 -8.63 16.65
C ASP A 113 18.19 -7.43 17.00
N ALA A 114 18.23 -6.36 16.21
CA ALA A 114 17.33 -5.22 16.38
C ALA A 114 15.86 -5.60 16.15
N ALA A 115 15.59 -6.43 15.13
CA ALA A 115 14.28 -6.99 14.85
C ALA A 115 13.76 -7.86 15.99
N ALA A 116 14.58 -8.81 16.45
CA ALA A 116 14.23 -9.73 17.52
C ALA A 116 13.95 -9.00 18.84
N ARG A 117 14.81 -8.04 19.22
CA ARG A 117 14.59 -7.18 20.39
C ARG A 117 13.30 -6.36 20.29
N TYR A 118 12.94 -5.90 19.09
CA TYR A 118 11.71 -5.14 18.88
C TYR A 118 10.48 -6.01 19.10
N LEU A 119 10.45 -7.21 18.51
CA LEU A 119 9.33 -8.15 18.63
C LEU A 119 9.17 -8.75 20.04
N SER A 120 10.26 -8.81 20.82
CA SER A 120 10.23 -9.29 22.21
C SER A 120 9.87 -8.21 23.24
N LYS A 121 9.56 -6.97 22.84
CA LYS A 121 9.23 -5.89 23.79
C LYS A 121 7.96 -6.23 24.57
N PRO A 122 7.90 -5.90 25.88
CA PRO A 122 6.66 -5.92 26.64
C PRO A 122 5.59 -5.09 25.91
N GLY A 123 4.42 -5.70 25.65
CA GLY A 123 3.32 -5.11 24.89
C GLY A 123 3.15 -5.68 23.48
N ILE A 124 4.24 -5.95 22.74
CA ILE A 124 4.16 -6.69 21.47
C ILE A 124 4.16 -8.18 21.76
N ASP A 125 5.17 -8.64 22.52
CA ASP A 125 5.29 -10.00 23.03
C ASP A 125 5.08 -11.10 21.97
N ALA A 126 5.63 -10.88 20.76
CA ALA A 126 5.45 -11.80 19.63
C ALA A 126 6.30 -13.09 19.77
N GLY A 127 7.29 -13.10 20.66
CA GLY A 127 8.19 -14.24 20.84
C GLY A 127 9.35 -13.95 21.78
N THR A 128 10.20 -14.96 21.96
CA THR A 128 11.38 -14.90 22.83
C THR A 128 12.65 -14.76 22.01
N TRP A 129 13.55 -13.88 22.48
CA TRP A 129 14.84 -13.62 21.85
C TRP A 129 15.99 -14.21 22.68
N ASP A 130 16.74 -15.14 22.09
CA ASP A 130 18.00 -15.64 22.65
C ASP A 130 19.18 -14.97 21.93
N SER A 131 19.79 -13.99 22.59
CA SER A 131 20.90 -13.21 22.04
C SER A 131 22.19 -14.03 21.89
N ALA A 132 22.43 -14.99 22.77
CA ALA A 132 23.62 -15.83 22.77
C ALA A 132 23.57 -16.82 21.60
N ALA A 133 22.45 -17.53 21.46
CA ALA A 133 22.24 -18.45 20.34
C ALA A 133 21.97 -17.72 19.01
N GLY A 134 21.55 -16.46 19.06
CA GLY A 134 21.14 -15.72 17.86
C GLY A 134 19.87 -16.26 17.25
N THR A 135 18.94 -16.71 18.09
CA THR A 135 17.68 -17.31 17.65
C THR A 135 16.47 -16.61 18.22
N PHE A 136 15.49 -16.32 17.38
CA PHE A 136 14.19 -15.81 17.79
C PHE A 136 13.14 -16.92 17.64
N THR A 137 12.29 -17.08 18.67
CA THR A 137 11.22 -18.07 18.67
C THR A 137 9.88 -17.36 18.80
N PHE A 138 9.08 -17.38 17.74
CA PHE A 138 7.72 -16.86 17.73
C PHE A 138 6.82 -17.68 18.66
N ARG A 139 5.99 -16.99 19.44
CA ARG A 139 5.00 -17.65 20.33
C ARG A 139 3.86 -18.26 19.54
N VAL A 140 3.41 -17.56 18.50
CA VAL A 140 2.38 -18.01 17.56
C VAL A 140 3.02 -18.05 16.17
N ASP A 141 2.71 -19.08 15.38
CA ASP A 141 3.18 -19.15 14.00
C ASP A 141 2.69 -17.92 13.21
N PRO A 142 3.58 -17.09 12.62
CA PRO A 142 3.17 -15.93 11.85
C PRO A 142 2.15 -16.24 10.73
N ARG A 143 2.18 -17.43 10.14
CA ARG A 143 1.21 -17.85 9.12
C ARG A 143 -0.21 -17.93 9.67
N ALA A 144 -0.34 -18.43 10.91
CA ALA A 144 -1.62 -18.50 11.60
C ALA A 144 -2.14 -17.09 11.95
N SER A 145 -1.26 -16.21 12.45
CA SER A 145 -1.58 -14.80 12.72
C SER A 145 -2.03 -14.05 11.47
N TRP A 146 -1.41 -14.31 10.31
CA TRP A 146 -1.83 -13.72 9.05
C TRP A 146 -3.21 -14.20 8.61
N THR A 147 -3.42 -15.52 8.63
CA THR A 147 -4.72 -16.13 8.29
C THR A 147 -5.84 -15.57 9.15
N LYS A 148 -5.60 -15.45 10.46
CA LYS A 148 -6.52 -14.85 11.42
C LYS A 148 -6.83 -13.39 11.08
N SER A 149 -5.83 -12.59 10.73
CA SER A 149 -6.02 -11.18 10.35
C SER A 149 -6.89 -11.05 9.10
N ILE A 150 -6.68 -11.90 8.09
CA ILE A 150 -7.53 -11.97 6.90
C ILE A 150 -8.98 -12.33 7.27
N ARG A 151 -9.19 -13.34 8.12
CA ARG A 151 -10.54 -13.74 8.56
C ARG A 151 -11.29 -12.61 9.24
N VAL A 152 -10.64 -11.88 10.16
CA VAL A 152 -11.22 -10.70 10.82
C VAL A 152 -11.60 -9.64 9.78
N PHE A 153 -10.71 -9.35 8.83
CA PHE A 153 -11.00 -8.42 7.74
C PHE A 153 -12.20 -8.85 6.90
N GLU A 154 -12.27 -10.12 6.51
CA GLU A 154 -13.37 -10.67 5.74
C GLU A 154 -14.69 -10.63 6.51
N GLN A 155 -14.69 -11.01 7.78
CA GLN A 155 -15.88 -10.99 8.62
C GLN A 155 -16.46 -9.57 8.73
N VAL A 156 -15.61 -8.57 9.00
CA VAL A 156 -16.04 -7.18 9.09
C VAL A 156 -16.60 -6.70 7.75
N CYS A 157 -15.92 -7.00 6.64
CA CYS A 157 -16.34 -6.56 5.32
C CYS A 157 -17.60 -7.26 4.81
N GLU A 158 -17.77 -8.56 5.08
CA GLU A 158 -19.00 -9.29 4.73
C GLU A 158 -20.19 -8.72 5.48
N SER A 159 -20.06 -8.51 6.80
CA SER A 159 -21.12 -7.90 7.61
C SER A 159 -21.49 -6.50 7.10
N LEU A 160 -20.49 -5.69 6.75
CA LEU A 160 -20.70 -4.31 6.34
C LEU A 160 -21.24 -4.17 4.91
N PHE A 161 -20.70 -4.92 3.94
CA PHE A 161 -20.96 -4.68 2.52
C PHE A 161 -21.91 -5.70 1.89
N ARG A 162 -21.88 -6.95 2.33
CA ARG A 162 -22.73 -8.02 1.76
C ARG A 162 -24.03 -8.15 2.53
N ASP A 163 -23.95 -8.29 3.85
CA ASP A 163 -25.13 -8.37 4.72
C ASP A 163 -25.79 -7.00 4.90
N LYS A 164 -25.02 -5.92 4.67
CA LYS A 164 -25.46 -4.52 4.84
C LYS A 164 -26.00 -4.27 6.24
N SER A 165 -25.41 -4.93 7.24
CA SER A 165 -25.85 -4.81 8.62
C SER A 165 -25.41 -3.47 9.20
N PRO A 166 -26.30 -2.71 9.86
CA PRO A 166 -25.92 -1.52 10.62
C PRO A 166 -24.90 -1.82 11.74
N THR A 167 -24.85 -3.07 12.22
CA THR A 167 -23.88 -3.52 13.23
C THR A 167 -22.50 -3.82 12.66
N GLY A 168 -22.32 -3.85 11.34
CA GLY A 168 -21.02 -4.11 10.71
C GLY A 168 -19.95 -3.02 10.97
N LEU A 169 -20.35 -1.88 11.53
CA LEU A 169 -19.44 -0.82 12.00
C LEU A 169 -19.13 -0.90 13.49
N LEU A 170 -19.71 -1.88 14.18
CA LEU A 170 -19.52 -2.12 15.60
C LEU A 170 -18.68 -3.38 15.80
N HIS A 171 -17.92 -3.42 16.88
CA HIS A 171 -17.27 -4.63 17.37
C HIS A 171 -17.58 -4.79 18.87
N SER A 172 -17.58 -6.02 19.37
CA SER A 172 -17.64 -6.25 20.80
C SER A 172 -16.28 -5.97 21.45
N VAL A 173 -16.31 -5.58 22.72
CA VAL A 173 -15.10 -5.45 23.54
C VAL A 173 -14.68 -6.84 24.01
N ALA A 174 -13.39 -7.15 23.94
CA ALA A 174 -12.84 -8.42 24.36
C ALA A 174 -13.20 -8.71 25.83
N GLY A 175 -13.87 -9.84 26.07
CA GLY A 175 -14.35 -10.24 27.40
C GLY A 175 -15.70 -9.65 27.82
N ASP A 176 -16.32 -8.79 26.99
CA ASP A 176 -17.67 -8.26 27.21
C ASP A 176 -18.43 -8.13 25.87
N ASP A 177 -19.06 -9.23 25.44
CA ASP A 177 -19.84 -9.30 24.20
C ASP A 177 -21.09 -8.41 24.23
N SER A 178 -21.50 -7.91 25.39
CA SER A 178 -22.65 -7.01 25.53
C SER A 178 -22.32 -5.55 25.21
N ARG A 179 -21.03 -5.19 25.24
CA ARG A 179 -20.56 -3.84 24.97
C ARG A 179 -20.07 -3.72 23.53
N LEU A 180 -20.79 -2.92 22.75
CA LEU A 180 -20.47 -2.62 21.35
C LEU A 180 -19.81 -1.24 21.23
N GLU A 181 -18.71 -1.18 20.48
CA GLU A 181 -18.00 0.07 20.16
C GLU A 181 -17.84 0.25 18.65
N TYR A 182 -17.82 1.50 18.19
CA TYR A 182 -17.55 1.83 16.80
C TYR A 182 -16.07 1.67 16.47
N PHE A 183 -15.77 1.15 15.28
CA PHE A 183 -14.42 1.22 14.74
C PHE A 183 -13.94 2.67 14.65
N THR A 184 -12.71 2.91 15.12
CA THR A 184 -12.04 4.19 14.88
C THR A 184 -11.53 4.27 13.45
N VAL A 185 -11.17 5.49 13.01
CA VAL A 185 -10.52 5.69 11.70
C VAL A 185 -9.24 4.86 11.58
N ARG A 186 -8.49 4.67 12.67
CA ARG A 186 -7.27 3.87 12.68
C ARG A 186 -7.57 2.37 12.57
N ASP A 187 -8.67 1.89 13.14
CA ASP A 187 -9.07 0.49 13.01
C ASP A 187 -9.46 0.18 11.56
N LEU A 188 -10.25 1.06 10.94
CA LEU A 188 -10.59 0.93 9.52
C LEU A 188 -9.34 1.04 8.63
N ALA A 189 -8.38 1.92 8.96
CA ALA A 189 -7.12 2.02 8.22
C ALA A 189 -6.26 0.75 8.36
N PHE A 190 -6.28 0.10 9.53
CA PHE A 190 -5.63 -1.20 9.74
C PHE A 190 -6.30 -2.28 8.89
N LEU A 191 -7.63 -2.38 8.90
CA LEU A 191 -8.39 -3.33 8.08
C LEU A 191 -8.17 -3.13 6.58
N ILE A 192 -8.14 -1.88 6.11
CA ILE A 192 -7.72 -1.55 4.73
C ILE A 192 -6.31 -2.07 4.46
N GLY A 193 -5.40 -1.90 5.43
CA GLY A 193 -4.02 -2.38 5.37
C GLY A 193 -3.91 -3.90 5.25
N VAL A 194 -4.76 -4.65 5.95
CA VAL A 194 -4.89 -6.11 5.80
C VAL A 194 -5.39 -6.44 4.40
N GLY A 195 -6.49 -5.82 3.97
CA GLY A 195 -7.10 -6.10 2.67
C GLY A 195 -6.17 -5.85 1.48
N ILE A 196 -5.42 -4.73 1.47
CA ILE A 196 -4.52 -4.41 0.36
C ILE A 196 -3.34 -5.40 0.31
N ARG A 197 -2.84 -5.84 1.46
CA ARG A 197 -1.76 -6.85 1.53
C ARG A 197 -2.24 -8.21 1.05
N ALA A 198 -3.45 -8.62 1.45
CA ALA A 198 -4.07 -9.85 0.97
C ALA A 198 -4.33 -9.81 -0.55
N LEU A 199 -4.80 -8.67 -1.08
CA LEU A 199 -4.97 -8.46 -2.52
C LEU A 199 -3.64 -8.58 -3.28
N ILE A 200 -2.55 -8.00 -2.77
CA ILE A 200 -1.22 -8.09 -3.37
C ILE A 200 -0.78 -9.56 -3.46
N GLU A 201 -0.84 -10.30 -2.35
CA GLU A 201 -0.41 -11.70 -2.31
C GLU A 201 -1.27 -12.58 -3.21
N THR A 202 -2.58 -12.35 -3.22
CA THR A 202 -3.53 -13.07 -4.10
C THR A 202 -3.21 -12.78 -5.58
N SER A 203 -2.87 -11.53 -5.91
CA SER A 203 -2.50 -11.13 -7.27
C SER A 203 -1.21 -11.79 -7.74
N TRP A 204 -0.22 -11.95 -6.86
CA TRP A 204 0.99 -12.72 -7.15
C TRP A 204 0.69 -14.20 -7.36
N GLU A 205 -0.09 -14.82 -6.47
CA GLU A 205 -0.47 -16.23 -6.56
C GLU A 205 -1.22 -16.55 -7.86
N ARG A 206 -2.19 -15.69 -8.22
CA ARG A 206 -3.09 -15.88 -9.37
C ARG A 206 -2.53 -15.33 -10.68
N ARG A 207 -1.41 -14.59 -10.61
CA ARG A 207 -0.83 -13.84 -11.74
C ARG A 207 -1.84 -12.89 -12.39
N THR A 208 -2.64 -12.24 -11.55
CA THR A 208 -3.59 -11.19 -11.97
C THR A 208 -2.84 -9.88 -12.03
N LEU A 209 -2.82 -9.20 -13.18
CA LEU A 209 -2.21 -7.88 -13.35
C LEU A 209 -3.04 -6.83 -12.60
N LEU A 210 -2.45 -6.24 -11.55
CA LEU A 210 -3.09 -5.29 -10.65
C LEU A 210 -2.57 -3.88 -10.91
N VAL A 211 -3.45 -2.98 -11.34
CA VAL A 211 -3.10 -1.61 -11.77
C VAL A 211 -3.99 -0.58 -11.08
N GLY A 212 -3.37 0.33 -10.34
CA GLY A 212 -4.01 1.57 -9.91
C GLY A 212 -3.88 2.65 -10.97
N VAL A 213 -4.94 3.41 -11.20
CA VAL A 213 -4.96 4.58 -12.08
C VAL A 213 -5.36 5.80 -11.25
N VAL A 214 -4.61 6.90 -11.37
CA VAL A 214 -4.83 8.12 -10.59
C VAL A 214 -4.91 9.32 -11.54
N LYS A 215 -6.03 10.06 -11.49
CA LYS A 215 -6.32 11.21 -12.35
C LYS A 215 -5.63 12.49 -11.88
N ASP A 216 -5.82 12.82 -10.61
CA ASP A 216 -5.38 14.10 -10.04
C ASP A 216 -4.19 13.88 -9.11
N SER A 217 -3.03 14.38 -9.52
CA SER A 217 -1.83 14.35 -8.71
C SER A 217 -1.03 15.64 -8.86
N ALA A 218 -0.85 16.33 -7.74
CA ALA A 218 0.13 17.42 -7.62
C ALA A 218 1.52 16.88 -7.21
N SER A 219 1.78 15.58 -7.39
CA SER A 219 3.03 14.96 -6.96
C SER A 219 4.22 15.43 -7.78
N ARG A 220 5.40 15.33 -7.15
CA ARG A 220 6.71 15.59 -7.77
C ARG A 220 7.61 14.36 -7.57
N PHE A 221 7.03 13.17 -7.66
CA PHE A 221 7.70 11.90 -7.38
C PHE A 221 8.60 11.47 -8.54
N PHE A 222 8.19 11.71 -9.79
CA PHE A 222 8.99 11.34 -10.95
C PHE A 222 10.12 12.35 -11.19
N TYR A 223 9.77 13.61 -11.45
CA TYR A 223 10.73 14.60 -11.92
C TYR A 223 11.67 15.07 -10.81
N ARG A 224 11.14 15.41 -9.63
CA ARG A 224 11.97 15.89 -8.51
C ARG A 224 12.62 14.74 -7.76
N ASN A 225 11.85 13.75 -7.32
CA ASN A 225 12.36 12.71 -6.43
C ASN A 225 13.15 11.64 -7.18
N PHE A 226 12.54 10.92 -8.14
CA PHE A 226 13.20 9.83 -8.85
C PHE A 226 14.36 10.32 -9.70
N LEU A 227 14.12 11.16 -10.72
CA LEU A 227 15.20 11.65 -11.60
C LEU A 227 16.27 12.41 -10.83
N GLY A 228 15.87 13.24 -9.86
CA GLY A 228 16.82 13.92 -8.97
C GLY A 228 17.68 12.94 -8.16
N SER A 229 17.11 11.86 -7.63
CA SER A 229 17.90 10.82 -6.92
C SER A 229 18.85 10.08 -7.86
N ILE A 230 18.45 9.83 -9.11
CA ILE A 230 19.33 9.21 -10.12
C ILE A 230 20.53 10.12 -10.41
N LEU A 231 20.36 11.43 -10.52
CA LEU A 231 21.47 12.36 -10.71
C LEU A 231 22.45 12.32 -9.53
N VAL A 232 21.94 12.29 -8.29
CA VAL A 232 22.80 12.15 -7.09
C VAL A 232 23.62 10.87 -7.15
N VAL A 233 23.01 9.73 -7.51
CA VAL A 233 23.72 8.45 -7.64
C VAL A 233 24.78 8.49 -8.75
N LYS A 234 24.51 9.22 -9.84
CA LYS A 234 25.46 9.45 -10.94
C LYS A 234 26.53 10.51 -10.61
N GLY A 235 26.55 11.07 -9.40
CA GLY A 235 27.49 12.12 -9.00
C GLY A 235 27.23 13.47 -9.67
N GLN A 236 26.01 13.71 -10.14
CA GLN A 236 25.58 14.93 -10.83
C GLN A 236 24.71 15.81 -9.91
N ASP A 237 24.62 17.10 -10.22
CA ASP A 237 23.83 18.06 -9.44
C ASP A 237 22.33 17.97 -9.78
N PRO A 238 21.45 17.57 -8.84
CA PRO A 238 20.02 17.49 -9.06
C PRO A 238 19.29 18.84 -9.00
N ALA A 239 19.97 19.97 -8.72
CA ALA A 239 19.34 21.26 -8.42
C ALA A 239 18.23 21.68 -9.41
N ARG A 240 18.42 21.43 -10.71
CA ARG A 240 17.42 21.71 -11.76
C ARG A 240 16.09 20.99 -11.53
N HIS A 241 16.13 19.75 -11.05
CA HIS A 241 14.93 18.96 -10.76
C HIS A 241 14.19 19.45 -9.51
N LEU A 242 14.90 20.08 -8.57
CA LEU A 242 14.29 20.64 -7.36
C LEU A 242 13.71 22.03 -7.59
N SER A 243 14.34 22.83 -8.46
CA SER A 243 13.96 24.23 -8.70
C SER A 243 12.66 24.41 -9.48
N VAL A 244 12.26 23.45 -10.30
CA VAL A 244 11.04 23.54 -11.14
C VAL A 244 9.79 23.32 -10.28
N PRO A 245 8.96 24.34 -9.98
CA PRO A 245 7.83 24.23 -9.05
C PRO A 245 6.58 23.60 -9.69
N LEU A 246 6.76 22.77 -10.71
CA LEU A 246 5.67 22.10 -11.41
C LEU A 246 5.45 20.70 -10.86
N SER A 247 4.21 20.22 -10.94
CA SER A 247 3.88 18.82 -10.70
C SER A 247 4.39 17.95 -11.87
N ASP A 248 4.59 16.65 -11.62
CA ASP A 248 4.95 15.70 -12.67
C ASP A 248 3.90 15.70 -13.78
N ARG A 249 2.61 15.78 -13.42
CA ARG A 249 1.50 15.88 -14.38
C ARG A 249 1.65 17.10 -15.27
N SER A 250 1.88 18.28 -14.68
CA SER A 250 2.06 19.52 -15.44
C SER A 250 3.25 19.43 -16.39
N ILE A 251 4.35 18.82 -15.97
CA ILE A 251 5.53 18.62 -16.83
C ILE A 251 5.16 17.71 -18.02
N VAL A 252 4.49 16.58 -17.75
CA VAL A 252 4.08 15.61 -18.78
C VAL A 252 3.05 16.20 -19.74
N GLU A 253 2.08 16.98 -19.27
CA GLU A 253 1.09 17.64 -20.11
C GLU A 253 1.68 18.76 -20.99
N LEU A 254 2.83 19.33 -20.61
CA LEU A 254 3.54 20.32 -21.41
C LEU A 254 4.43 19.68 -22.48
N LEU A 255 4.89 18.44 -22.29
CA LEU A 255 5.82 17.78 -23.22
C LEU A 255 5.32 17.71 -24.67
N PRO A 256 4.06 17.38 -24.97
CA PRO A 256 3.53 17.38 -26.34
C PRO A 256 3.67 18.72 -27.07
N ASN A 257 3.67 19.84 -26.34
CA ASN A 257 3.83 21.18 -26.93
C ASN A 257 5.29 21.52 -27.25
N THR A 258 6.23 20.68 -26.83
CA THR A 258 7.67 20.91 -26.98
C THR A 258 8.36 19.89 -27.88
N SER A 259 7.76 18.70 -28.06
CA SER A 259 8.30 17.62 -28.89
C SER A 259 7.25 17.10 -29.86
N HIS A 260 7.54 17.18 -31.15
CA HIS A 260 6.70 16.65 -32.22
C HIS A 260 6.87 15.14 -32.45
N GLU A 261 7.83 14.50 -31.77
CA GLU A 261 8.10 13.05 -31.90
C GLU A 261 7.20 12.20 -30.99
N LEU A 262 6.38 12.85 -30.16
CA LEU A 262 5.57 12.18 -29.17
C LEU A 262 4.22 11.77 -29.76
N HIS A 263 3.92 10.47 -29.72
CA HIS A 263 2.66 9.92 -30.18
C HIS A 263 1.98 9.14 -29.06
N ALA A 264 0.67 9.32 -28.88
CA ALA A 264 -0.10 8.53 -27.93
C ALA A 264 -0.40 7.12 -28.45
N PRO A 265 -0.49 6.11 -27.56
CA PRO A 265 -0.24 6.19 -26.12
C PRO A 265 1.26 6.24 -25.81
N TRP A 266 1.66 7.07 -24.86
CA TRP A 266 3.04 7.14 -24.37
C TRP A 266 3.09 7.23 -22.84
N GLY A 267 4.27 6.99 -22.28
CA GLY A 267 4.49 7.16 -20.86
C GLY A 267 5.96 7.32 -20.48
N THR A 268 6.19 7.79 -19.26
CA THR A 268 7.53 7.85 -18.67
C THR A 268 8.05 6.45 -18.39
N VAL A 269 9.35 6.31 -18.21
CA VAL A 269 9.91 5.09 -17.60
C VAL A 269 9.25 4.84 -16.24
N GLU A 270 9.02 3.58 -15.90
CA GLU A 270 8.56 3.20 -14.57
C GLU A 270 9.64 3.40 -13.50
N PHE A 271 9.20 3.73 -12.30
CA PHE A 271 10.05 3.90 -11.14
C PHE A 271 9.40 3.31 -9.89
N ASP A 272 10.24 2.89 -8.95
CA ASP A 272 9.78 2.29 -7.70
C ASP A 272 9.01 3.30 -6.82
N SER A 273 7.90 2.85 -6.24
CA SER A 273 7.08 3.67 -5.34
C SER A 273 7.82 4.15 -4.08
N CYS A 274 8.98 3.58 -3.72
CA CYS A 274 9.80 4.11 -2.63
C CYS A 274 10.25 5.57 -2.86
N PHE A 275 10.36 6.03 -4.12
CA PHE A 275 10.66 7.42 -4.48
C PHE A 275 9.52 8.41 -4.17
N MET A 276 8.36 7.93 -3.73
CA MET A 276 7.35 8.82 -3.13
C MET A 276 7.85 9.45 -1.82
N THR A 277 8.78 8.79 -1.14
CA THR A 277 9.36 9.25 0.13
C THR A 277 10.88 9.48 0.06
N LEU A 278 11.58 8.80 -0.85
CA LEU A 278 13.00 9.05 -1.10
C LEU A 278 13.16 10.26 -2.02
N HIS A 279 14.03 11.18 -1.65
CA HIS A 279 14.28 12.39 -2.43
C HIS A 279 15.73 12.88 -2.26
N PRO A 280 16.26 13.62 -3.25
CA PRO A 280 17.53 14.30 -3.10
C PRO A 280 17.38 15.45 -2.09
N GLU A 281 18.32 15.52 -1.15
CA GLU A 281 18.45 16.59 -0.17
C GLU A 281 19.91 16.99 -0.03
N ARG A 282 20.16 18.27 0.23
CA ARG A 282 21.48 18.79 0.57
C ARG A 282 21.43 19.26 2.03
N PRO A 283 21.98 18.49 2.98
CA PRO A 283 21.90 18.81 4.41
C PRO A 283 22.52 20.16 4.76
N ASP A 284 23.60 20.52 4.06
CA ASP A 284 24.31 21.79 4.19
C ASP A 284 24.85 22.23 2.81
N PRO A 285 24.84 23.53 2.47
CA PRO A 285 25.55 24.08 1.31
C PRO A 285 27.02 23.68 1.15
N LYS A 286 27.69 23.11 2.15
CA LYS A 286 29.07 22.61 2.03
C LYS A 286 29.16 21.09 1.86
N GLN A 287 28.05 20.39 2.02
CA GLN A 287 28.00 18.93 1.91
C GLN A 287 27.50 18.49 0.52
N PRO A 288 27.91 17.29 0.07
CA PRO A 288 27.38 16.72 -1.16
C PRO A 288 25.88 16.44 -1.05
N TRP A 289 25.22 16.36 -2.21
CA TRP A 289 23.86 15.87 -2.29
C TRP A 289 23.78 14.41 -1.82
N VAL A 290 22.71 14.10 -1.10
CA VAL A 290 22.41 12.74 -0.64
C VAL A 290 20.95 12.40 -0.93
N VAL A 291 20.64 11.11 -1.01
CA VAL A 291 19.24 10.64 -1.07
C VAL A 291 18.79 10.29 0.33
N LYS A 292 17.67 10.86 0.77
CA LYS A 292 17.10 10.65 2.11
C LYS A 292 15.61 10.35 2.06
N GLY A 293 15.11 9.72 3.11
CA GLY A 293 13.68 9.55 3.37
C GLY A 293 13.00 10.85 3.79
N TYR A 294 11.68 10.80 3.95
CA TYR A 294 10.89 11.93 4.42
C TYR A 294 10.99 12.07 5.93
N ASN A 295 11.30 13.27 6.41
CA ASN A 295 11.33 13.59 7.84
C ASN A 295 9.91 13.74 8.40
N HIS A 296 9.48 12.77 9.19
CA HIS A 296 8.26 12.84 9.97
C HIS A 296 8.58 13.38 11.38
N GLN A 297 7.84 14.39 11.83
CA GLN A 297 8.09 15.08 13.11
C GLN A 297 8.21 14.14 14.30
N SER A 298 7.41 13.06 14.35
CA SER A 298 7.40 12.10 15.45
C SER A 298 8.11 10.77 15.19
N LEU A 299 8.34 10.39 13.93
CA LEU A 299 8.90 9.08 13.57
C LEU A 299 10.34 9.17 13.06
N GLY A 300 10.85 10.40 12.88
CA GLY A 300 12.13 10.66 12.25
C GLY A 300 12.06 10.49 10.74
N GLU A 301 13.20 10.28 10.11
CA GLU A 301 13.28 10.00 8.69
C GLU A 301 12.63 8.62 8.41
N THR A 302 11.74 8.59 7.40
CA THR A 302 10.89 7.44 7.04
C THR A 302 10.92 7.18 5.55
N THR A 303 10.71 5.93 5.16
CA THR A 303 10.61 5.52 3.76
C THR A 303 9.51 4.48 3.56
N ARG A 304 9.24 4.12 2.31
CA ARG A 304 8.31 3.04 1.94
C ARG A 304 9.08 1.78 1.54
N PRO A 305 8.45 0.60 1.60
CA PRO A 305 9.03 -0.60 1.02
C PRO A 305 9.28 -0.43 -0.48
N GLU A 306 10.49 -0.77 -0.93
CA GLU A 306 10.83 -0.91 -2.34
C GLU A 306 10.33 -2.24 -2.92
N ARG A 307 10.31 -2.35 -4.25
CA ARG A 307 10.02 -3.54 -5.06
C ARG A 307 8.59 -4.10 -4.96
N ILE A 308 7.66 -3.35 -4.37
CA ILE A 308 6.24 -3.73 -4.33
C ILE A 308 5.47 -3.11 -5.50
N PHE A 309 5.55 -1.79 -5.66
CA PHE A 309 4.80 -1.06 -6.67
C PHE A 309 5.70 -0.24 -7.58
N LEU A 310 5.33 -0.21 -8.85
CA LEU A 310 5.98 0.56 -9.90
C LEU A 310 5.02 1.63 -10.41
N ARG A 311 5.54 2.84 -10.59
CA ARG A 311 4.76 4.01 -11.00
C ARG A 311 5.26 4.55 -12.33
N SER A 312 4.36 5.05 -13.15
CA SER A 312 4.68 5.82 -14.36
C SER A 312 3.61 6.88 -14.59
N LEU A 313 3.95 7.90 -15.38
CA LEU A 313 2.98 8.82 -15.94
C LEU A 313 2.70 8.44 -17.38
N VAL A 314 1.43 8.46 -17.78
CA VAL A 314 1.00 8.04 -19.12
C VAL A 314 -0.02 9.01 -19.69
N GLN A 315 -0.08 9.08 -21.01
CA GLN A 315 -1.09 9.83 -21.74
C GLN A 315 -1.59 8.98 -22.91
N PHE A 316 -2.91 8.77 -22.98
CA PHE A 316 -3.52 7.85 -23.95
C PHE A 316 -4.12 8.53 -25.17
N LEU A 317 -4.27 9.86 -25.14
CA LEU A 317 -4.76 10.64 -26.28
C LEU A 317 -3.84 11.83 -26.53
N LEU A 318 -3.36 11.92 -27.76
CA LEU A 318 -2.65 13.07 -28.32
C LEU A 318 -2.94 13.08 -29.82
N THR A 319 -3.56 14.14 -30.32
CA THR A 319 -3.87 14.32 -31.74
C THR A 319 -2.75 15.12 -32.43
N GLU A 320 -2.71 15.07 -33.76
CA GLU A 320 -1.75 15.83 -34.57
C GLU A 320 -1.93 17.34 -34.40
N GLU A 321 -3.15 17.80 -34.11
CA GLU A 321 -3.49 19.20 -33.82
C GLU A 321 -3.08 19.65 -32.41
N GLY A 322 -2.45 18.77 -31.63
CA GLY A 322 -1.98 19.06 -30.27
C GLY A 322 -3.06 18.94 -29.19
N VAL A 323 -4.22 18.34 -29.50
CA VAL A 323 -5.23 18.05 -28.48
C VAL A 323 -4.79 16.84 -27.68
N ALA A 324 -4.54 17.02 -26.38
CA ALA A 324 -4.03 15.98 -25.50
C ALA A 324 -4.98 15.71 -24.33
N SER A 325 -5.11 14.44 -23.92
CA SER A 325 -5.79 14.11 -22.66
C SER A 325 -4.95 14.54 -21.46
N HIS A 326 -5.57 14.51 -20.28
CA HIS A 326 -4.80 14.59 -19.04
C HIS A 326 -3.79 13.45 -18.91
N ALA A 327 -2.67 13.74 -18.26
CA ALA A 327 -1.73 12.72 -17.87
C ALA A 327 -2.25 11.97 -16.64
N LEU A 328 -2.15 10.64 -16.68
CA LEU A 328 -2.57 9.74 -15.62
C LEU A 328 -1.35 9.15 -14.95
N PHE A 329 -1.43 8.91 -13.65
CA PHE A 329 -0.48 8.05 -12.96
C PHE A 329 -0.94 6.61 -12.99
N LEU A 330 -0.08 5.74 -13.49
CA LEU A 330 -0.21 4.30 -13.27
C LEU A 330 0.60 3.91 -12.03
N ASP A 331 0.02 3.05 -11.22
CA ASP A 331 0.60 2.54 -9.98
C ASP A 331 0.32 1.04 -9.91
N ARG A 332 1.19 0.24 -10.53
CA ARG A 332 0.99 -1.20 -10.73
C ARG A 332 1.82 -2.03 -9.76
N LEU A 333 1.30 -3.21 -9.44
CA LEU A 333 2.06 -4.21 -8.68
C LEU A 333 3.27 -4.68 -9.49
N ALA A 334 4.40 -4.90 -8.82
CA ALA A 334 5.57 -5.55 -9.40
C ALA A 334 5.41 -7.07 -9.35
N TYR A 335 5.86 -7.78 -10.38
CA TYR A 335 5.72 -9.23 -10.49
C TYR A 335 7.08 -9.92 -10.55
N PRO A 336 7.26 -11.02 -9.80
CA PRO A 336 8.44 -11.86 -9.92
C PRO A 336 8.50 -12.49 -11.31
N ASP A 337 9.69 -12.83 -11.76
CA ASP A 337 10.01 -13.37 -13.09
C ASP A 337 9.82 -12.41 -14.28
N TRP A 338 9.42 -11.16 -14.02
CA TRP A 338 9.21 -10.12 -15.02
C TRP A 338 10.03 -8.88 -14.66
N ASP A 339 9.63 -8.17 -13.60
CA ASP A 339 10.22 -6.88 -13.24
C ASP A 339 11.63 -7.02 -12.68
N ASP A 340 11.90 -8.10 -11.97
CA ASP A 340 13.23 -8.48 -11.49
C ASP A 340 14.20 -8.84 -12.62
N LYS A 341 13.71 -9.36 -13.75
CA LYS A 341 14.52 -9.67 -14.94
C LYS A 341 14.75 -8.47 -15.84
N ASP A 342 13.74 -7.60 -15.94
CA ASP A 342 13.79 -6.42 -16.81
C ASP A 342 14.48 -5.22 -16.11
N SER A 343 14.67 -5.27 -14.80
CA SER A 343 15.30 -4.19 -14.03
C SER A 343 16.83 -4.29 -13.99
N GLY A 344 17.47 -3.13 -14.03
CA GLY A 344 18.87 -2.94 -13.72
C GLY A 344 19.12 -2.83 -12.21
N LYS A 345 20.41 -2.78 -11.85
CA LYS A 345 20.82 -2.61 -10.44
C LYS A 345 20.92 -1.13 -10.08
N LEU A 346 20.19 -0.72 -9.06
CA LEU A 346 20.31 0.58 -8.42
C LEU A 346 20.37 0.40 -6.91
N ASN A 347 21.45 0.88 -6.29
CA ASN A 347 21.64 0.84 -4.85
C ASN A 347 21.72 2.26 -4.31
N LEU A 348 20.83 2.61 -3.39
CA LEU A 348 20.78 3.88 -2.70
C LEU A 348 21.33 3.67 -1.29
N SER A 349 22.56 4.14 -1.04
CA SER A 349 23.14 4.13 0.30
C SER A 349 22.59 5.30 1.11
N THR A 350 21.83 4.97 2.15
CA THR A 350 21.26 5.94 3.09
C THR A 350 21.88 5.76 4.46
N GLY A 351 22.08 6.86 5.19
CA GLY A 351 22.65 6.80 6.54
C GLY A 351 21.76 6.01 7.52
N GLN A 352 20.46 6.26 7.48
CA GLN A 352 19.50 5.67 8.42
C GLN A 352 19.03 4.27 8.01
N PHE A 353 18.69 4.05 6.74
CA PHE A 353 18.08 2.79 6.29
C PHE A 353 19.10 1.78 5.76
N GLY A 354 20.38 2.14 5.68
CA GLY A 354 21.37 1.34 4.97
C GLY A 354 21.13 1.38 3.46
N THR A 355 21.31 0.26 2.78
CA THR A 355 21.16 0.16 1.33
C THR A 355 19.72 -0.14 0.95
N ILE A 356 19.09 0.75 0.20
CA ILE A 356 17.78 0.52 -0.44
C ILE A 356 18.04 0.16 -1.89
N SER A 357 17.41 -0.89 -2.39
CA SER A 357 17.71 -1.44 -3.72
C SER A 357 16.46 -1.43 -4.62
N PRO A 358 15.93 -0.26 -5.01
CA PRO A 358 14.69 -0.18 -5.79
C PRO A 358 14.83 -0.80 -7.17
N PHE A 359 13.70 -1.11 -7.80
CA PHE A 359 13.70 -1.41 -9.23
C PHE A 359 14.06 -0.17 -10.04
N PHE A 360 14.95 -0.37 -11.00
CA PHE A 360 15.45 0.66 -11.89
C PHE A 360 15.39 0.18 -13.32
N PHE A 361 14.75 0.97 -14.18
CA PHE A 361 14.66 0.69 -15.61
C PHE A 361 15.40 1.79 -16.34
N ASP A 362 16.30 1.40 -17.24
CA ASP A 362 17.07 2.35 -18.05
C ASP A 362 16.22 2.89 -19.21
N SER A 363 16.56 4.06 -19.71
CA SER A 363 15.77 4.80 -20.72
C SER A 363 15.79 4.17 -22.12
N GLY A 364 16.46 3.05 -22.33
CA GLY A 364 16.66 2.42 -23.65
C GLY A 364 15.52 1.52 -24.11
N THR A 365 14.74 0.92 -23.20
CA THR A 365 13.59 0.07 -23.55
C THR A 365 12.62 -0.03 -22.36
N PRO A 366 11.34 0.33 -22.52
CA PRO A 366 10.34 0.12 -21.46
C PRO A 366 10.24 -1.35 -21.09
N ASN A 367 10.05 -1.67 -19.81
CA ASN A 367 9.93 -3.06 -19.37
C ASN A 367 8.66 -3.72 -19.95
N ARG A 368 8.64 -5.05 -20.03
CA ARG A 368 7.59 -5.79 -20.76
C ARG A 368 6.20 -5.61 -20.14
N LEU A 369 6.12 -5.55 -18.80
CA LEU A 369 4.85 -5.37 -18.12
C LEU A 369 4.30 -3.95 -18.23
N GLN A 370 5.17 -2.94 -18.31
CA GLN A 370 4.79 -1.57 -18.62
C GLN A 370 4.15 -1.51 -20.02
N GLN A 371 4.79 -2.11 -21.01
CA GLN A 371 4.25 -2.15 -22.39
C GLN A 371 2.90 -2.88 -22.45
N LEU A 372 2.79 -4.03 -21.78
CA LEU A 372 1.53 -4.76 -21.70
C LEU A 372 0.43 -3.94 -21.00
N SER A 373 0.76 -3.28 -19.90
CA SER A 373 -0.18 -2.43 -19.15
C SER A 373 -0.66 -1.26 -20.01
N LEU A 374 0.27 -0.57 -20.69
CA LEU A 374 -0.05 0.52 -21.62
C LEU A 374 -0.95 0.03 -22.77
N TYR A 375 -0.61 -1.09 -23.38
CA TYR A 375 -1.40 -1.67 -24.47
C TYR A 375 -2.82 -2.01 -24.01
N LEU A 376 -2.98 -2.75 -22.91
CA LEU A 376 -4.29 -3.13 -22.40
C LEU A 376 -5.13 -1.90 -22.03
N LEU A 377 -4.54 -0.91 -21.37
CA LEU A 377 -5.24 0.31 -21.01
C LEU A 377 -5.63 1.14 -22.23
N SER A 378 -4.78 1.21 -23.26
CA SER A 378 -5.12 1.92 -24.50
C SER A 378 -6.34 1.33 -25.21
N ILE A 379 -6.56 0.01 -25.13
CA ILE A 379 -7.76 -0.65 -25.69
C ILE A 379 -9.02 -0.27 -24.90
N LEU A 380 -8.86 -0.02 -23.60
CA LEU A 380 -9.95 0.34 -22.68
C LEU A 380 -10.28 1.84 -22.71
N VAL A 381 -9.38 2.68 -23.21
CA VAL A 381 -9.60 4.11 -23.45
C VAL A 381 -10.29 4.25 -24.80
N ARG A 382 -11.62 4.31 -24.79
CA ARG A 382 -12.43 4.50 -26.00
C ARG A 382 -12.93 5.93 -26.15
N ASN A 383 -12.73 6.76 -25.13
CA ASN A 383 -13.12 8.17 -25.12
C ASN A 383 -14.64 8.36 -25.35
N HIS A 384 -15.49 7.45 -24.87
CA HIS A 384 -16.95 7.63 -24.98
C HIS A 384 -17.47 8.79 -24.13
N PHE A 385 -16.71 9.19 -23.11
CA PHE A 385 -17.07 10.21 -22.14
C PHE A 385 -16.23 11.48 -22.38
N PRO A 386 -16.82 12.55 -22.93
CA PRO A 386 -16.10 13.80 -23.21
C PRO A 386 -15.44 14.42 -21.97
N GLU A 387 -16.02 14.20 -20.79
CA GLU A 387 -15.50 14.69 -19.51
C GLU A 387 -14.28 13.90 -18.98
N ALA A 388 -13.92 12.78 -19.61
CA ALA A 388 -12.88 11.87 -19.14
C ALA A 388 -12.00 11.36 -20.31
N LEU A 389 -11.60 12.25 -21.22
CA LEU A 389 -10.70 11.92 -22.33
C LEU A 389 -9.39 11.30 -21.81
N GLY A 390 -8.94 10.24 -22.47
CA GLY A 390 -7.73 9.50 -22.13
C GLY A 390 -7.86 8.59 -20.90
N TYR A 391 -9.01 8.56 -20.23
CA TYR A 391 -9.24 7.73 -19.06
C TYR A 391 -9.92 6.40 -19.41
N PRO A 392 -9.51 5.25 -18.83
CA PRO A 392 -10.15 3.97 -19.14
C PRO A 392 -11.64 3.97 -18.81
N ASP A 393 -12.47 3.73 -19.83
CA ASP A 393 -13.93 3.81 -19.72
C ASP A 393 -14.52 2.92 -18.60
N PRO A 394 -14.07 1.65 -18.41
CA PRO A 394 -14.60 0.82 -17.33
C PRO A 394 -14.35 1.41 -15.93
N LEU A 395 -13.23 2.11 -15.73
CA LEU A 395 -12.94 2.76 -14.45
C LEU A 395 -13.84 3.98 -14.23
N HIS A 396 -14.19 4.72 -15.29
CA HIS A 396 -15.11 5.86 -15.17
C HIS A 396 -16.51 5.38 -14.75
N GLN A 397 -16.98 4.30 -15.37
CA GLN A 397 -18.23 3.65 -15.02
C GLN A 397 -18.22 3.13 -13.57
N ALA A 398 -17.10 2.54 -13.14
CA ALA A 398 -16.93 2.07 -11.77
C ALA A 398 -16.98 3.23 -10.75
N ASP A 399 -16.32 4.36 -11.02
CA ASP A 399 -16.37 5.56 -10.18
C ASP A 399 -17.80 6.12 -10.05
N TRP A 400 -18.55 6.16 -11.15
CA TRP A 400 -19.98 6.53 -11.10
C TRP A 400 -20.81 5.57 -10.24
N GLY A 401 -20.57 4.26 -10.38
CA GLY A 401 -21.18 3.24 -9.52
C GLY A 401 -20.85 3.45 -8.04
N ALA A 402 -19.58 3.70 -7.72
CA ALA A 402 -19.11 3.94 -6.36
C ALA A 402 -19.73 5.21 -5.75
N LYS A 403 -19.79 6.32 -6.51
CA LYS A 403 -20.45 7.57 -6.08
C LYS A 403 -21.94 7.37 -5.77
N SER A 404 -22.64 6.57 -6.58
CA SER A 404 -24.03 6.19 -6.34
C SER A 404 -24.18 5.39 -5.04
N MET A 405 -23.32 4.40 -4.82
CA MET A 405 -23.31 3.60 -3.60
C MET A 405 -22.99 4.41 -2.34
N LYS A 406 -22.01 5.32 -2.41
CA LYS A 406 -21.68 6.24 -1.31
C LYS A 406 -22.91 7.01 -0.85
N ARG A 407 -23.67 7.59 -1.80
CA ARG A 407 -24.89 8.35 -1.51
C ARG A 407 -25.92 7.52 -0.74
N ARG A 408 -26.06 6.23 -1.10
CA ARG A 408 -26.96 5.29 -0.39
C ARG A 408 -26.47 4.97 1.01
N VAL A 409 -25.18 4.67 1.19
CA VAL A 409 -24.61 4.36 2.51
C VAL A 409 -24.66 5.56 3.45
N THR A 410 -24.42 6.78 2.96
CA THR A 410 -24.61 8.00 3.75
C THR A 410 -26.04 8.09 4.28
N GLY A 411 -27.04 7.86 3.42
CA GLY A 411 -28.44 7.82 3.85
C GLY A 411 -28.72 6.70 4.86
N LEU A 412 -28.09 5.53 4.72
CA LEU A 412 -28.20 4.45 5.70
C LEU A 412 -27.61 4.84 7.05
N LEU A 413 -26.44 5.48 7.10
CA LEU A 413 -25.82 5.94 8.34
C LEU A 413 -26.67 6.99 9.05
N GLU A 414 -27.19 7.97 8.29
CA GLU A 414 -28.13 8.98 8.80
C GLU A 414 -29.40 8.32 9.35
N SER A 415 -29.94 7.30 8.66
CA SER A 415 -31.10 6.54 9.15
C SER A 415 -30.78 5.58 10.29
N SER A 416 -29.54 5.10 10.40
CA SER A 416 -29.11 4.19 11.45
C SER A 416 -29.01 4.92 12.78
N ASP A 417 -28.59 6.19 12.81
CA ASP A 417 -28.71 7.03 14.02
C ASP A 417 -30.18 7.11 14.48
N ILE A 418 -31.14 7.20 13.54
CA ILE A 418 -32.57 7.16 13.85
C ILE A 418 -32.98 5.77 14.37
N ALA A 419 -32.53 4.67 13.75
CA ALA A 419 -32.84 3.31 14.19
C ALA A 419 -32.24 2.96 15.57
N PHE A 420 -31.00 3.40 15.84
CA PHE A 420 -30.36 3.26 17.15
C PHE A 420 -31.02 4.13 18.22
N ARG A 421 -31.61 5.28 17.86
CA ARG A 421 -32.44 6.10 18.76
C ARG A 421 -33.84 5.50 18.96
N ALA A 422 -34.39 4.85 17.94
CA ALA A 422 -35.74 4.28 17.96
C ALA A 422 -35.83 2.92 18.66
N ASN A 423 -34.69 2.26 18.93
CA ASN A 423 -34.66 0.91 19.49
C ASN A 423 -34.03 0.90 20.91
N PRO A 424 -34.86 1.05 21.97
CA PRO A 424 -34.40 1.27 23.35
C PRO A 424 -33.61 0.09 23.96
N LEU A 425 -33.61 -1.08 23.32
CA LEU A 425 -32.84 -2.24 23.77
C LEU A 425 -31.33 -2.13 23.50
N TYR A 426 -30.91 -1.26 22.58
CA TYR A 426 -29.49 -1.05 22.27
C TYR A 426 -28.82 0.01 23.16
N LYS A 427 -29.60 0.74 23.97
CA LYS A 427 -29.09 1.63 25.00
C LYS A 427 -29.60 1.18 26.35
N THR A 428 -28.71 0.63 27.18
CA THR A 428 -29.06 0.38 28.58
C THR A 428 -29.44 1.71 29.24
N PHE A 429 -30.39 1.68 30.17
CA PHE A 429 -30.84 2.88 30.90
C PHE A 429 -29.67 3.66 31.53
N ARG A 430 -28.59 2.95 31.90
CA ARG A 430 -27.31 3.51 32.37
C ARG A 430 -26.64 4.40 31.32
N SER A 431 -26.52 3.94 30.07
CA SER A 431 -25.89 4.70 28.98
C SER A 431 -26.65 5.99 28.64
N ILE A 432 -27.99 5.95 28.72
CA ILE A 432 -28.85 7.11 28.51
C ILE A 432 -28.62 8.12 29.65
N ARG A 433 -28.66 7.65 30.90
CA ARG A 433 -28.44 8.49 32.09
C ARG A 433 -27.07 9.18 32.07
N GLU A 434 -26.02 8.48 31.66
CA GLU A 434 -24.67 9.04 31.57
C GLU A 434 -24.52 10.07 30.44
N SER A 435 -25.31 9.94 29.36
CA SER A 435 -25.31 10.93 28.26
C SER A 435 -25.93 12.29 28.64
N PHE A 436 -26.77 12.34 29.68
CA PHE A 436 -27.33 13.59 30.23
C PHE A 436 -26.44 14.26 31.29
N GLY A 437 -25.34 13.60 31.69
CA GLY A 437 -24.42 14.07 32.74
C GLY A 437 -23.16 14.77 32.23
N ARG A 438 -23.09 15.14 30.94
CA ARG A 438 -22.01 15.93 30.35
C ARG A 438 -22.52 17.24 29.78
#